data_AF-A0A935GQQ7-F1
#
_entry.id   AF-A0A935GQQ7-F1
#
_cell.length_a   1.000
_cell.length_b   1.000
_cell.length_c   1.000
_cell.angle_alpha   90.00
_cell.angle_beta   90.00
_cell.angle_gamma   90.00
#
_symmetry.space_group_name_H-M   'P 1'
#
loop_
_entity.id
_entity.type
_entity.pdbx_description
1 polymer ?
#
loop_
_entity_poly.entity_id
_entity_poly.type
_entity_poly.pdbx_seq_one_letter_code
_entity_poly.pdbx_strand_id
1 'polypeptide(L)'
;MTTKNVLLLASALCLATGARAAEPTGTAVEFHHDGLHRYFLTADPGEIAHLDAGGIPGWERTGGQFGVFAGAGDTPGSVPVCRFRRQPGSTAQAVFYSADPAECALLGASGSWIPEGTAFHIHAAESGGCAAGSTPVWRSFDPGTAEREPGHRYTVDATVAENVVASGSVREGLAMCAPLSAADRETDARRLLRQAAFGPTPADVSRVLALGTDAWIEEQLAMPATAYADYPWVPTARPATCVDDRSRPVRPDSHCARDNYTLFPLQLEFFRNALAQPDQLRARVAFALSQVFVTSGVDNSRNYAMRHYQQIFRERAFGNFHELMVAVTLSPMMGDYLDMANNNKASERTGTTPNENYAREILQLFSIGLPWLNPDGTLTLDDRGRPIPTYDLDEIEGFARVFTGWTYPTVAGAIPRNNNPRNYLGNLRPVPANHEFGPKVLLDGVVAPANLPM
;
A
#
# COMPACT_ATOMS: atom_id res chain seq x y z
N MET A 1 38.47 37.40 -18.93
CA MET A 1 37.69 37.12 -20.15
C MET A 1 37.36 35.64 -20.16
N THR A 2 36.09 35.29 -19.93
CA THR A 2 35.32 34.23 -20.62
C THR A 2 34.00 34.05 -19.89
N THR A 3 32.97 34.64 -20.50
CA THR A 3 31.55 34.57 -20.19
C THR A 3 31.06 33.12 -20.34
N LYS A 4 30.40 32.57 -19.32
CA LYS A 4 29.67 31.29 -19.43
C LYS A 4 28.28 31.57 -19.99
N ASN A 5 28.01 31.03 -21.17
CA ASN A 5 26.71 31.04 -21.82
C ASN A 5 25.69 30.24 -21.00
N VAL A 6 24.60 30.90 -20.64
CA VAL A 6 23.37 30.29 -20.15
C VAL A 6 22.64 29.72 -21.37
N LEU A 7 22.52 28.40 -21.46
CA LEU A 7 21.60 27.76 -22.40
C LEU A 7 20.23 27.69 -21.71
N LEU A 8 19.33 28.61 -22.07
CA LEU A 8 17.90 28.43 -21.83
C LEU A 8 17.40 27.29 -22.72
N LEU A 9 17.07 26.13 -22.14
CA LEU A 9 16.16 25.21 -22.80
C LEU A 9 14.75 25.80 -22.67
N ALA A 10 14.28 26.40 -23.76
CA ALA A 10 12.87 26.68 -23.95
C ALA A 10 12.15 25.35 -24.13
N SER A 11 11.44 24.90 -23.08
CA SER A 11 10.47 23.82 -23.18
C SER A 11 9.33 24.25 -24.11
N ALA A 12 9.41 23.87 -25.38
CA ALA A 12 8.28 23.88 -26.28
C ALA A 12 7.28 22.83 -25.76
N LEU A 13 6.31 23.28 -24.97
CA LEU A 13 5.16 22.50 -24.60
C LEU A 13 4.34 22.30 -25.88
N CYS A 14 4.58 21.21 -26.61
CA CYS A 14 3.59 20.70 -27.53
C CYS A 14 2.34 20.38 -26.70
N LEU A 15 1.34 21.27 -26.75
CA LEU A 15 -0.03 20.94 -26.38
C LEU A 15 -0.50 19.86 -27.36
N ALA A 16 -0.10 18.61 -27.10
CA ALA A 16 -0.87 17.48 -27.56
C ALA A 16 -2.23 17.63 -26.88
N THR A 17 -3.21 18.16 -27.60
CA THR A 17 -4.61 18.01 -27.25
C THR A 17 -4.91 16.52 -27.36
N GLY A 18 -4.54 15.75 -26.33
CA GLY A 18 -4.99 14.39 -26.17
C GLY A 18 -6.50 14.40 -26.27
N ALA A 19 -7.05 13.50 -27.09
CA ALA A 19 -8.50 13.31 -27.17
C ALA A 19 -9.02 13.14 -25.74
N ARG A 20 -9.89 14.06 -25.29
CA ARG A 20 -10.55 13.91 -24.00
C ARG A 20 -11.42 12.65 -24.09
N ALA A 21 -11.34 11.78 -23.08
CA ALA A 21 -12.27 10.68 -22.92
C ALA A 21 -13.71 11.20 -23.01
N ALA A 22 -14.56 10.50 -23.75
CA ALA A 22 -15.96 10.89 -23.94
C ALA A 22 -16.72 10.77 -22.62
N GLU A 23 -17.57 11.77 -22.33
CA GLU A 23 -18.43 11.72 -21.15
C GLU A 23 -19.53 10.67 -21.34
N PRO A 24 -19.87 9.90 -20.30
CA PRO A 24 -21.03 9.00 -20.36
C PRO A 24 -22.30 9.81 -20.61
N THR A 25 -23.18 9.28 -21.46
CA THR A 25 -24.48 9.88 -21.80
C THR A 25 -25.65 9.14 -21.15
N GLY A 26 -25.37 8.06 -20.42
CA GLY A 26 -26.33 7.34 -19.58
C GLY A 26 -25.62 6.63 -18.42
N THR A 27 -26.42 6.02 -17.55
CA THR A 27 -25.94 5.26 -16.40
C THR A 27 -26.65 3.91 -16.36
N ALA A 28 -25.89 2.83 -16.33
CA ALA A 28 -26.42 1.51 -16.01
C ALA A 28 -26.50 1.35 -14.48
N VAL A 29 -27.68 0.98 -13.97
CA VAL A 29 -27.97 0.83 -12.54
C VAL A 29 -28.24 -0.63 -12.22
N GLU A 30 -27.62 -1.14 -11.16
CA GLU A 30 -27.83 -2.48 -10.64
C GLU A 30 -28.96 -2.48 -9.58
N PHE A 31 -29.88 -3.42 -9.75
CA PHE A 31 -30.93 -3.77 -8.81
C PHE A 31 -30.73 -5.21 -8.34
N HIS A 32 -31.13 -5.50 -7.11
CA HIS A 32 -31.19 -6.84 -6.55
C HIS A 32 -32.61 -7.16 -6.08
N HIS A 33 -33.03 -8.40 -6.26
CA HIS A 33 -34.26 -8.91 -5.70
C HIS A 33 -33.96 -10.04 -4.71
N ASP A 34 -34.16 -9.78 -3.42
CA ASP A 34 -33.80 -10.70 -2.33
C ASP A 34 -34.52 -12.04 -2.45
N GLY A 35 -35.85 -12.02 -2.65
CA GLY A 35 -36.64 -13.25 -2.77
C GLY A 35 -36.34 -14.11 -4.00
N LEU A 36 -35.68 -13.54 -5.01
CA LEU A 36 -35.26 -14.26 -6.22
C LEU A 36 -33.75 -14.54 -6.20
N HIS A 37 -32.99 -13.94 -5.27
CA HIS A 37 -31.53 -13.91 -5.23
C HIS A 37 -30.90 -13.50 -6.58
N ARG A 38 -31.42 -12.44 -7.20
CA ARG A 38 -31.08 -12.06 -8.57
C ARG A 38 -30.67 -10.61 -8.69
N TYR A 39 -29.66 -10.39 -9.53
CA TYR A 39 -29.25 -9.07 -9.99
C TYR A 39 -29.87 -8.76 -11.35
N PHE A 40 -30.21 -7.50 -11.56
CA PHE A 40 -30.68 -6.94 -12.82
C PHE A 40 -29.98 -5.62 -13.08
N LEU A 41 -29.54 -5.42 -14.32
CA LEU A 41 -28.83 -4.21 -14.73
C LEU A 41 -29.61 -3.54 -15.85
N THR A 42 -29.87 -2.24 -15.75
CA THR A 42 -30.48 -1.51 -16.87
C THR A 42 -29.94 -0.09 -16.97
N ALA A 43 -29.79 0.38 -18.21
CA ALA A 43 -29.50 1.76 -18.55
C ALA A 43 -30.73 2.48 -19.15
N ASP A 44 -31.87 1.79 -19.27
CA ASP A 44 -33.10 2.38 -19.78
C ASP A 44 -33.76 3.24 -18.67
N PRO A 45 -33.93 4.56 -18.87
CA PRO A 45 -34.49 5.43 -17.84
C PRO A 45 -35.92 5.06 -17.43
N GLY A 46 -36.70 4.45 -18.33
CA GLY A 46 -38.06 3.98 -18.07
C GLY A 46 -38.09 2.74 -17.18
N GLU A 47 -37.24 1.74 -17.47
CA GLU A 47 -37.07 0.55 -16.63
C GLU A 47 -36.56 0.94 -15.22
N ILE A 48 -35.58 1.84 -15.14
CA ILE A 48 -35.05 2.37 -13.86
C ILE A 48 -36.18 3.03 -13.05
N ALA A 49 -36.92 3.96 -13.66
CA ALA A 49 -38.00 4.68 -12.98
C ALA A 49 -39.13 3.74 -12.53
N HIS A 50 -39.44 2.71 -13.33
CA HIS A 50 -40.46 1.73 -13.00
C HIS A 50 -40.06 0.87 -11.79
N LEU A 51 -38.80 0.42 -11.72
CA LEU A 51 -38.28 -0.35 -10.59
C LEU A 51 -38.18 0.50 -9.32
N ASP A 52 -37.69 1.74 -9.42
CA ASP A 52 -37.62 2.67 -8.29
C ASP A 52 -39.00 3.01 -7.70
N ALA A 53 -40.02 3.06 -8.55
CA ALA A 53 -41.39 3.28 -8.12
C ALA A 53 -42.05 2.03 -7.51
N GLY A 54 -41.34 0.91 -7.41
CA GLY A 54 -41.88 -0.37 -6.93
C GLY A 54 -42.87 -1.01 -7.91
N GLY A 55 -42.77 -0.69 -9.20
CA GLY A 55 -43.64 -1.23 -10.25
C GLY A 55 -43.59 -2.75 -10.38
N ILE A 56 -42.46 -3.34 -10.00
CA ILE A 56 -42.31 -4.78 -9.74
C ILE A 56 -41.82 -4.92 -8.29
N PRO A 57 -42.63 -5.45 -7.36
CA PRO A 57 -42.24 -5.58 -5.95
C PRO A 57 -40.96 -6.41 -5.78
N GLY A 58 -40.14 -6.04 -4.79
CA GLY A 58 -38.97 -6.81 -4.36
C GLY A 58 -37.64 -6.44 -5.01
N TRP A 59 -37.63 -5.57 -6.02
CA TRP A 59 -36.40 -5.03 -6.60
C TRP A 59 -35.93 -3.77 -5.86
N GLU A 60 -34.67 -3.76 -5.45
CA GLU A 60 -34.04 -2.63 -4.75
C GLU A 60 -32.69 -2.29 -5.37
N ARG A 61 -32.33 -1.00 -5.41
CA ARG A 61 -31.01 -0.57 -5.88
C ARG A 61 -29.92 -1.12 -4.96
N THR A 62 -28.86 -1.70 -5.53
CA THR A 62 -27.70 -2.17 -4.74
C THR A 62 -26.71 -1.06 -4.40
N GLY A 63 -26.83 0.08 -5.09
CA GLY A 63 -25.81 1.13 -5.13
C GLY A 63 -24.75 0.92 -6.22
N GLY A 64 -24.71 -0.27 -6.85
CA GLY A 64 -23.87 -0.56 -8.00
C GLY A 64 -24.37 0.18 -9.26
N GLN A 65 -23.49 0.90 -9.92
CA GLN A 65 -23.79 1.59 -11.18
C GLN A 65 -22.50 1.94 -11.94
N PHE A 66 -22.62 2.18 -13.25
CA PHE A 66 -21.52 2.68 -14.07
C PHE A 66 -22.01 3.47 -15.28
N GLY A 67 -21.15 4.35 -15.81
CA GLY A 67 -21.44 5.15 -17.00
C GLY A 67 -21.54 4.28 -18.25
N VAL A 68 -22.42 4.67 -19.17
CA VAL A 68 -22.58 4.05 -20.49
C VAL A 68 -22.81 5.12 -21.56
N PHE A 69 -22.77 4.71 -22.83
CA PHE A 69 -23.22 5.54 -23.94
C PHE A 69 -24.63 5.11 -24.37
N ALA A 70 -25.58 6.05 -24.40
CA ALA A 70 -26.95 5.77 -24.79
C ALA A 70 -27.06 5.35 -26.27
N GLY A 71 -26.29 5.98 -27.16
CA GLY A 71 -26.35 5.75 -28.60
C GLY A 71 -25.00 5.45 -29.26
N ALA A 72 -25.05 4.82 -30.44
CA ALA A 72 -23.88 4.44 -31.25
C ALA A 72 -23.04 5.65 -31.73
N GLY A 73 -23.60 6.86 -31.70
CA GLY A 73 -22.95 8.09 -32.15
C GLY A 73 -22.32 8.91 -31.02
N ASP A 74 -22.47 8.50 -29.76
CA ASP A 74 -22.04 9.30 -28.61
C ASP A 74 -20.52 9.34 -28.48
N THR A 75 -19.83 8.28 -28.90
CA THR A 75 -18.37 8.26 -28.99
C THR A 75 -17.87 7.35 -30.12
N PRO A 76 -16.80 7.76 -30.86
CA PRO A 76 -16.13 6.89 -31.81
C PRO A 76 -15.60 5.60 -31.16
N GLY A 77 -15.76 4.47 -31.83
CA GLY A 77 -15.23 3.18 -31.35
C GLY A 77 -16.01 2.56 -30.20
N SER A 78 -17.20 3.08 -29.85
CA SER A 78 -18.14 2.34 -29.02
C SER A 78 -18.80 1.20 -29.80
N VAL A 79 -19.15 0.13 -29.11
CA VAL A 79 -19.84 -1.05 -29.63
C VAL A 79 -21.18 -1.23 -28.89
N PRO A 80 -22.22 -1.78 -29.56
CA PRO A 80 -23.48 -2.09 -28.90
C PRO A 80 -23.32 -3.25 -27.93
N VAL A 81 -23.92 -3.13 -26.75
CA VAL A 81 -24.05 -4.23 -25.78
C VAL A 81 -25.36 -4.94 -26.02
N CYS A 82 -25.29 -6.20 -26.48
CA CYS A 82 -26.47 -7.02 -26.69
C CYS A 82 -27.07 -7.46 -25.35
N ARG A 83 -28.40 -7.38 -25.21
CA ARG A 83 -29.16 -7.92 -24.09
C ARG A 83 -29.88 -9.18 -24.52
N PHE A 84 -29.71 -10.25 -23.75
CA PHE A 84 -30.41 -11.51 -23.94
C PHE A 84 -31.11 -11.93 -22.65
N ARG A 85 -32.32 -12.46 -22.79
CA ARG A 85 -33.03 -13.13 -21.70
C ARG A 85 -33.16 -14.61 -22.02
N ARG A 86 -32.97 -15.48 -21.03
CA ARG A 86 -33.09 -16.92 -21.24
C ARG A 86 -34.53 -17.36 -21.58
N GLN A 87 -34.70 -18.41 -22.39
CA GLN A 87 -36.02 -18.87 -22.82
C GLN A 87 -36.93 -19.34 -21.66
N PRO A 88 -38.25 -19.04 -21.72
CA PRO A 88 -39.24 -19.53 -20.74
C PRO A 88 -39.33 -21.07 -20.76
N GLY A 89 -39.31 -21.70 -19.59
CA GLY A 89 -39.35 -23.17 -19.43
C GLY A 89 -38.07 -23.75 -18.83
N SER A 90 -36.97 -22.99 -18.86
CA SER A 90 -36.00 -23.04 -17.77
C SER A 90 -36.50 -22.11 -16.67
N THR A 91 -36.37 -22.48 -15.39
CA THR A 91 -36.75 -21.60 -14.27
C THR A 91 -36.02 -20.24 -14.39
N ALA A 92 -34.77 -20.23 -14.84
CA ALA A 92 -33.95 -19.04 -15.01
C ALA A 92 -34.52 -17.97 -15.97
N GLN A 93 -34.96 -16.82 -15.45
CA GLN A 93 -35.05 -15.57 -16.24
C GLN A 93 -33.68 -14.84 -16.29
N ALA A 94 -32.58 -15.57 -16.44
CA ALA A 94 -31.25 -14.99 -16.48
C ALA A 94 -31.15 -13.95 -17.61
N VAL A 95 -30.55 -12.80 -17.31
CA VAL A 95 -30.21 -11.78 -18.30
C VAL A 95 -28.71 -11.83 -18.56
N PHE A 96 -28.33 -11.65 -19.81
CA PHE A 96 -26.95 -11.68 -20.27
C PHE A 96 -26.64 -10.44 -21.09
N TYR A 97 -25.46 -9.87 -20.85
CA TYR A 97 -24.96 -8.69 -21.54
C TYR A 97 -23.59 -9.00 -22.14
N SER A 98 -23.39 -8.64 -23.40
CA SER A 98 -22.08 -8.75 -24.04
C SER A 98 -21.79 -7.59 -24.97
N ALA A 99 -20.55 -7.09 -24.91
CA ALA A 99 -19.98 -6.18 -25.87
C ALA A 99 -19.22 -6.92 -27.00
N ASP A 100 -19.08 -8.25 -26.90
CA ASP A 100 -18.41 -9.08 -27.92
C ASP A 100 -19.42 -9.50 -29.01
N PRO A 101 -19.26 -9.03 -30.26
CA PRO A 101 -20.17 -9.38 -31.34
C PRO A 101 -20.19 -10.89 -31.65
N ALA A 102 -19.09 -11.62 -31.41
CA ALA A 102 -19.05 -13.07 -31.59
C ALA A 102 -19.88 -13.79 -30.52
N GLU A 103 -19.77 -13.37 -29.26
CA GLU A 103 -20.58 -13.90 -28.16
C GLU A 103 -22.07 -13.60 -28.39
N CYS A 104 -22.42 -12.38 -28.81
CA CYS A 104 -23.79 -12.02 -29.17
C CYS A 104 -24.34 -12.91 -30.31
N ALA A 105 -23.54 -13.19 -31.35
CA ALA A 105 -23.95 -14.03 -32.46
C ALA A 105 -24.18 -15.50 -32.03
N LEU A 106 -23.30 -16.04 -31.19
CA LEU A 106 -23.42 -17.39 -30.64
C LEU A 106 -24.67 -17.53 -29.76
N LEU A 107 -24.93 -16.57 -28.87
CA LEU A 107 -26.11 -16.57 -28.02
C LEU A 107 -27.40 -16.51 -28.86
N GLY A 108 -27.44 -15.65 -29.87
CA GLY A 108 -28.57 -15.53 -30.79
C GLY A 108 -28.85 -16.81 -31.60
N ALA A 109 -27.81 -17.57 -31.93
CA ALA A 109 -27.94 -18.83 -32.66
C ALA A 109 -28.30 -20.04 -31.76
N SER A 110 -28.11 -19.93 -30.44
CA SER A 110 -28.23 -21.07 -29.51
C SER A 110 -29.63 -21.64 -29.34
N GLY A 111 -30.68 -20.88 -29.69
CA GLY A 111 -32.07 -21.19 -29.38
C GLY A 111 -32.43 -21.17 -27.88
N SER A 112 -31.45 -21.02 -26.98
CA SER A 112 -31.63 -20.99 -25.52
C SER A 112 -31.84 -19.58 -24.96
N TRP A 113 -31.52 -18.57 -25.77
CA TRP A 113 -31.57 -17.16 -25.43
C TRP A 113 -32.49 -16.39 -26.38
N ILE A 114 -33.26 -15.46 -25.83
CA ILE A 114 -34.15 -14.55 -26.54
C ILE A 114 -33.44 -13.20 -26.63
N PRO A 115 -33.16 -12.69 -27.84
CA PRO A 115 -32.58 -11.36 -28.00
C PRO A 115 -33.59 -10.29 -27.60
N GLU A 116 -33.14 -9.32 -26.79
CA GLU A 116 -33.94 -8.17 -26.36
C GLU A 116 -33.44 -6.84 -26.97
N GLY A 117 -32.41 -6.90 -27.81
CA GLY A 117 -31.85 -5.75 -28.53
C GLY A 117 -30.56 -5.21 -27.91
N THR A 118 -30.26 -3.96 -28.19
CA THR A 118 -29.10 -3.25 -27.63
C THR A 118 -29.50 -2.59 -26.32
N ALA A 119 -28.83 -2.93 -25.21
CA ALA A 119 -29.08 -2.31 -23.91
C ALA A 119 -28.47 -0.89 -23.81
N PHE A 120 -27.24 -0.74 -24.29
CA PHE A 120 -26.47 0.50 -24.32
C PHE A 120 -25.24 0.30 -25.22
N HIS A 121 -24.40 1.31 -25.33
CA HIS A 121 -23.11 1.27 -26.02
C HIS A 121 -21.96 1.48 -25.04
N ILE A 122 -20.80 0.88 -25.32
CA ILE A 122 -19.63 0.90 -24.43
C ILE A 122 -18.34 0.73 -25.25
N HIS A 123 -17.17 0.92 -24.67
CA HIS A 123 -15.92 0.47 -25.29
C HIS A 123 -15.69 -1.03 -25.02
N ALA A 124 -15.30 -1.77 -26.04
CA ALA A 124 -14.89 -3.16 -25.89
C ALA A 124 -13.57 -3.24 -25.10
N ALA A 125 -13.36 -4.35 -24.41
CA ALA A 125 -12.06 -4.64 -23.80
C ALA A 125 -11.01 -4.91 -24.88
N GLU A 126 -9.82 -4.32 -24.75
CA GLU A 126 -8.71 -4.50 -25.67
C GLU A 126 -7.53 -5.15 -24.95
N SER A 127 -6.97 -6.22 -25.50
CA SER A 127 -5.79 -6.92 -24.95
C SER A 127 -5.91 -7.32 -23.46
N GLY A 128 -7.14 -7.64 -23.01
CA GLY A 128 -7.41 -8.02 -21.62
C GLY A 128 -7.51 -6.84 -20.64
N GLY A 129 -7.60 -5.60 -21.13
CA GLY A 129 -7.73 -4.40 -20.31
C GLY A 129 -8.69 -3.35 -20.89
N CYS A 130 -8.76 -2.22 -20.18
CA CYS A 130 -9.56 -1.07 -20.56
C CYS A 130 -8.65 0.12 -20.87
N ALA A 131 -9.04 0.91 -21.88
CA ALA A 131 -8.30 2.11 -22.25
C ALA A 131 -8.40 3.19 -21.16
N ALA A 132 -7.42 4.10 -21.13
CA ALA A 132 -7.42 5.23 -20.19
C ALA A 132 -8.73 6.03 -20.28
N GLY A 133 -9.31 6.35 -19.12
CA GLY A 133 -10.61 7.03 -19.03
C GLY A 133 -11.83 6.10 -19.05
N SER A 134 -11.61 4.79 -19.00
CA SER A 134 -12.64 3.79 -18.74
C SER A 134 -12.23 2.89 -17.58
N THR A 135 -13.22 2.22 -16.97
CA THR A 135 -13.02 1.26 -15.88
C THR A 135 -13.51 -0.13 -16.30
N PRO A 136 -12.83 -1.21 -15.88
CA PRO A 136 -13.31 -2.59 -16.06
C PRO A 136 -14.72 -2.81 -15.54
N VAL A 137 -15.55 -3.48 -16.35
CA VAL A 137 -16.78 -4.13 -15.89
C VAL A 137 -16.51 -5.63 -15.82
N TRP A 138 -16.49 -6.18 -14.62
CA TRP A 138 -16.28 -7.61 -14.38
C TRP A 138 -17.61 -8.37 -14.39
N ARG A 139 -17.60 -9.51 -15.07
CA ARG A 139 -18.72 -10.45 -15.12
C ARG A 139 -18.44 -11.67 -14.22
N SER A 140 -19.45 -12.07 -13.46
CA SER A 140 -19.45 -13.31 -12.71
C SER A 140 -20.72 -14.10 -12.97
N PHE A 141 -20.62 -15.42 -12.90
CA PHE A 141 -21.73 -16.34 -13.08
C PHE A 141 -22.04 -17.08 -11.78
N ASP A 142 -23.25 -16.91 -11.27
CA ASP A 142 -23.80 -17.73 -10.20
C ASP A 142 -24.43 -18.98 -10.83
N PRO A 143 -23.94 -20.20 -10.52
CA PRO A 143 -24.50 -21.43 -11.06
C PRO A 143 -25.89 -21.77 -10.51
N GLY A 144 -26.35 -21.05 -9.47
CA GLY A 144 -27.61 -21.33 -8.78
C GLY A 144 -27.55 -22.56 -7.88
N THR A 145 -28.69 -22.89 -7.26
CA THR A 145 -28.94 -24.10 -6.48
C THR A 145 -30.26 -24.74 -6.93
N ALA A 146 -30.76 -25.75 -6.22
CA ALA A 146 -32.10 -26.27 -6.48
C ALA A 146 -33.20 -25.23 -6.17
N GLU A 147 -32.90 -24.27 -5.30
CA GLU A 147 -33.80 -23.22 -4.81
C GLU A 147 -33.51 -21.84 -5.42
N ARG A 148 -32.35 -21.67 -6.05
CA ARG A 148 -31.90 -20.40 -6.63
C ARG A 148 -31.53 -20.56 -8.10
N GLU A 149 -32.07 -19.69 -8.95
CA GLU A 149 -31.76 -19.74 -10.39
C GLU A 149 -30.34 -19.26 -10.70
N PRO A 150 -29.68 -19.82 -11.72
CA PRO A 150 -28.41 -19.30 -12.19
C PRO A 150 -28.56 -17.89 -12.77
N GLY A 151 -27.52 -17.07 -12.63
CA GLY A 151 -27.55 -15.67 -13.08
C GLY A 151 -26.16 -15.07 -13.28
N HIS A 152 -26.10 -13.94 -14.00
CA HIS A 152 -24.87 -13.18 -14.17
C HIS A 152 -24.95 -11.87 -13.39
N ARG A 153 -23.80 -11.42 -12.87
CA ARG A 153 -23.63 -10.10 -12.25
C ARG A 153 -22.53 -9.34 -12.96
N TYR A 154 -22.71 -8.02 -13.07
CA TYR A 154 -21.79 -7.11 -13.75
C TYR A 154 -21.46 -5.95 -12.81
N THR A 155 -20.17 -5.75 -12.51
CA THR A 155 -19.76 -4.73 -11.53
C THR A 155 -18.47 -4.03 -11.94
N VAL A 156 -18.34 -2.76 -11.55
CA VAL A 156 -17.10 -1.97 -11.62
C VAL A 156 -16.39 -1.90 -10.26
N ASP A 157 -16.90 -2.61 -9.24
CA ASP A 157 -16.25 -2.73 -7.93
C ASP A 157 -15.35 -3.96 -7.91
N ALA A 158 -14.04 -3.74 -7.81
CA ALA A 158 -13.03 -4.80 -7.79
C ALA A 158 -13.19 -5.72 -6.58
N THR A 159 -13.60 -5.20 -5.42
CA THR A 159 -13.83 -5.98 -4.20
C THR A 159 -15.02 -6.92 -4.40
N VAL A 160 -16.09 -6.43 -5.02
CA VAL A 160 -17.24 -7.27 -5.37
C VAL A 160 -16.82 -8.34 -6.37
N ALA A 161 -16.02 -7.98 -7.38
CA ALA A 161 -15.53 -8.91 -8.40
C ALA A 161 -14.54 -9.97 -7.88
N GLU A 162 -13.74 -9.65 -6.86
CA GLU A 162 -12.78 -10.58 -6.24
C GLU A 162 -13.45 -11.53 -5.24
N ASN A 163 -14.45 -11.04 -4.49
CA ASN A 163 -15.14 -11.84 -3.48
C ASN A 163 -16.21 -12.79 -4.06
N VAL A 164 -16.39 -12.86 -5.38
CA VAL A 164 -17.41 -13.71 -6.03
C VAL A 164 -17.23 -15.21 -5.76
N VAL A 165 -15.99 -15.68 -5.54
CA VAL A 165 -15.74 -17.11 -5.27
C VAL A 165 -16.23 -17.49 -3.87
N ALA A 166 -16.14 -16.57 -2.90
CA ALA A 166 -16.60 -16.81 -1.54
C ALA A 166 -18.14 -16.99 -1.47
N SER A 167 -18.89 -16.48 -2.44
CA SER A 167 -20.34 -16.68 -2.57
C SER A 167 -20.75 -17.88 -3.44
N GLY A 168 -19.79 -18.71 -3.86
CA GLY A 168 -20.03 -19.86 -4.74
C GLY A 168 -20.24 -19.51 -6.21
N SER A 169 -19.99 -18.25 -6.61
CA SER A 169 -20.04 -17.82 -8.00
C SER A 169 -18.71 -18.04 -8.71
N VAL A 170 -18.77 -18.20 -10.04
CA VAL A 170 -17.61 -18.32 -10.92
C VAL A 170 -17.23 -16.93 -11.45
N ARG A 171 -15.95 -16.58 -11.38
CA ARG A 171 -15.42 -15.36 -12.01
C ARG A 171 -15.19 -15.63 -13.50
N GLU A 172 -15.91 -14.90 -14.36
CA GLU A 172 -15.75 -15.01 -15.81
C GLU A 172 -14.75 -13.99 -16.38
N GLY A 173 -14.53 -12.88 -15.66
CA GLY A 173 -13.46 -11.92 -15.94
C GLY A 173 -13.96 -10.59 -16.50
N LEU A 174 -13.10 -9.90 -17.26
CA LEU A 174 -13.40 -8.61 -17.88
C LEU A 174 -14.39 -8.81 -19.04
N ALA A 175 -15.56 -8.17 -18.97
CA ALA A 175 -16.58 -8.28 -20.01
C ALA A 175 -16.64 -7.05 -20.94
N MET A 176 -16.43 -5.85 -20.40
CA MET A 176 -16.52 -4.59 -21.13
C MET A 176 -15.88 -3.43 -20.33
N CYS A 177 -15.76 -2.24 -20.93
CA CYS A 177 -15.07 -1.09 -20.33
C CYS A 177 -15.98 0.14 -20.22
N ALA A 178 -16.46 0.42 -19.01
CA ALA A 178 -17.38 1.53 -18.75
C ALA A 178 -16.67 2.89 -18.81
N PRO A 179 -17.18 3.89 -19.55
CA PRO A 179 -16.62 5.24 -19.52
C PRO A 179 -16.70 5.86 -18.11
N LEU A 180 -15.62 6.54 -17.71
CA LEU A 180 -15.60 7.35 -16.51
C LEU A 180 -15.88 8.82 -16.87
N SER A 181 -16.79 9.46 -16.15
CA SER A 181 -17.00 10.91 -16.32
C SER A 181 -15.75 11.69 -15.93
N ALA A 182 -15.61 12.94 -16.39
CA ALA A 182 -14.54 13.82 -15.91
C ALA A 182 -14.58 13.98 -14.37
N ALA A 183 -15.76 14.01 -13.78
CA ALA A 183 -15.93 14.11 -12.33
C ALA A 183 -15.46 12.84 -11.59
N ASP A 184 -15.74 11.66 -12.14
CA ASP A 184 -15.27 10.39 -11.56
C ASP A 184 -13.75 10.29 -11.66
N ARG A 185 -13.18 10.61 -12.83
CA ARG A 185 -11.72 10.62 -13.02
C ARG A 185 -11.02 11.58 -12.06
N GLU A 186 -11.58 12.77 -11.86
CA GLU A 186 -11.03 13.73 -10.89
C GLU A 186 -11.13 13.19 -9.45
N THR A 187 -12.26 12.56 -9.11
CA THR A 187 -12.48 11.96 -7.79
C THR A 187 -11.50 10.82 -7.53
N ASP A 188 -11.27 9.94 -8.51
CA ASP A 188 -10.31 8.85 -8.43
C ASP A 188 -8.87 9.37 -8.31
N ALA A 189 -8.49 10.39 -9.09
CA ALA A 189 -7.17 11.03 -8.98
C ALA A 189 -6.94 11.61 -7.58
N ARG A 190 -7.96 12.27 -7.00
CA ARG A 190 -7.89 12.80 -5.63
C ARG A 190 -7.84 11.68 -4.59
N ARG A 191 -8.58 10.58 -4.77
CA ARG A 191 -8.54 9.41 -3.88
C ARG A 191 -7.13 8.80 -3.86
N LEU A 192 -6.55 8.57 -5.04
CA LEU A 192 -5.18 8.08 -5.19
C LEU A 192 -4.21 8.96 -4.39
N LEU A 193 -4.22 10.27 -4.62
CA LEU A 193 -3.29 11.20 -3.95
C LEU A 193 -3.50 11.32 -2.44
N ARG A 194 -4.72 11.10 -1.92
CA ARG A 194 -4.95 11.03 -0.47
C ARG A 194 -4.36 9.77 0.16
N GLN A 195 -4.28 8.68 -0.59
CA GLN A 195 -3.76 7.40 -0.11
C GLN A 195 -2.23 7.32 -0.30
N ALA A 196 -1.76 7.74 -1.48
CA ALA A 196 -0.40 7.59 -1.97
C ALA A 196 0.49 8.82 -1.78
N ALA A 197 -0.03 9.97 -1.37
CA ALA A 197 0.73 11.19 -1.09
C ALA A 197 0.33 11.82 0.26
N PHE A 198 0.88 12.99 0.60
CA PHE A 198 0.47 13.75 1.79
C PHE A 198 -0.72 14.69 1.54
N GLY A 199 -1.32 14.60 0.35
CA GLY A 199 -2.55 15.29 0.00
C GLY A 199 -2.51 15.82 -1.44
N PRO A 200 -3.68 15.91 -2.12
CA PRO A 200 -3.72 16.38 -3.50
C PRO A 200 -3.56 17.90 -3.59
N THR A 201 -2.62 18.37 -4.41
CA THR A 201 -2.67 19.73 -4.95
C THR A 201 -3.39 19.76 -6.31
N PRO A 202 -3.89 20.92 -6.78
CA PRO A 202 -4.43 21.02 -8.14
C PRO A 202 -3.45 20.58 -9.23
N ALA A 203 -2.14 20.79 -9.02
CA ALA A 203 -1.10 20.37 -9.96
C ALA A 203 -0.95 18.85 -9.98
N ASP A 204 -0.96 18.20 -8.81
CA ASP A 204 -0.86 16.73 -8.71
C ASP A 204 -2.07 16.05 -9.35
N VAL A 205 -3.28 16.54 -9.08
CA VAL A 205 -4.51 16.02 -9.69
C VAL A 205 -4.43 16.16 -11.21
N SER A 206 -4.01 17.32 -11.72
CA SER A 206 -3.82 17.53 -13.16
C SER A 206 -2.79 16.57 -13.75
N ARG A 207 -1.71 16.26 -13.01
CA ARG A 207 -0.67 15.32 -13.43
C ARG A 207 -1.20 13.89 -13.50
N VAL A 208 -1.93 13.44 -12.48
CA VAL A 208 -2.56 12.10 -12.48
C VAL A 208 -3.56 11.97 -13.63
N LEU A 209 -4.41 12.99 -13.86
CA LEU A 209 -5.36 12.99 -14.98
C LEU A 209 -4.68 12.95 -16.36
N ALA A 210 -3.49 13.55 -16.49
CA ALA A 210 -2.74 13.57 -17.75
C ALA A 210 -1.96 12.26 -17.99
N LEU A 211 -1.42 11.63 -16.95
CA LEU A 211 -0.63 10.41 -17.06
C LEU A 211 -1.48 9.13 -16.99
N GLY A 212 -2.56 9.17 -16.22
CA GLY A 212 -3.20 7.97 -15.68
C GLY A 212 -2.51 7.48 -14.40
N THR A 213 -3.22 6.65 -13.63
CA THR A 213 -2.77 6.12 -12.34
C THR A 213 -1.45 5.35 -12.46
N ASP A 214 -1.37 4.37 -13.36
CA ASP A 214 -0.22 3.46 -13.44
C ASP A 214 1.06 4.21 -13.82
N ALA A 215 0.99 5.07 -14.83
CA ALA A 215 2.14 5.88 -15.25
C ALA A 215 2.57 6.90 -14.17
N TRP A 216 1.63 7.42 -13.38
CA TRP A 216 1.97 8.26 -12.23
C TRP A 216 2.67 7.46 -11.13
N ILE A 217 2.24 6.23 -10.83
CA ILE A 217 2.90 5.34 -9.86
C ILE A 217 4.32 5.04 -10.33
N GLU A 218 4.52 4.65 -11.59
CA GLU A 218 5.85 4.38 -12.15
C GLU A 218 6.78 5.60 -12.08
N GLU A 219 6.25 6.80 -12.38
CA GLU A 219 6.99 8.04 -12.19
C GLU A 219 7.45 8.24 -10.73
N GLN A 220 6.56 7.97 -9.78
CA GLN A 220 6.87 8.10 -8.35
C GLN A 220 7.88 7.05 -7.87
N LEU A 221 7.79 5.82 -8.36
CA LEU A 221 8.73 4.74 -8.04
C LEU A 221 10.15 5.06 -8.56
N ALA A 222 10.24 5.62 -9.77
CA ALA A 222 11.50 6.01 -10.40
C ALA A 222 12.14 7.25 -9.78
N MET A 223 11.40 8.03 -8.99
CA MET A 223 11.88 9.31 -8.45
C MET A 223 12.96 9.10 -7.37
N PRO A 224 14.07 9.86 -7.42
CA PRO A 224 15.11 9.78 -6.40
C PRO A 224 14.59 10.26 -5.04
N ALA A 225 15.13 9.68 -3.97
CA ALA A 225 14.71 9.99 -2.61
C ALA A 225 15.23 11.35 -2.12
N THR A 226 14.36 12.20 -1.58
CA THR A 226 14.75 13.53 -1.06
C THR A 226 15.40 13.48 0.33
N ALA A 227 16.73 13.33 0.43
CA ALA A 227 17.45 13.15 1.70
C ALA A 227 17.09 14.15 2.83
N TYR A 228 17.09 13.66 4.08
CA TYR A 228 17.08 14.54 5.25
C TYR A 228 18.45 15.20 5.44
N ALA A 229 18.47 16.45 5.90
CA ALA A 229 19.67 17.16 6.26
C ALA A 229 20.44 16.42 7.36
N ASP A 230 21.77 16.52 7.34
CA ASP A 230 22.59 15.98 8.41
C ASP A 230 22.61 16.93 9.61
N TYR A 231 22.65 16.35 10.80
CA TYR A 231 22.76 17.09 12.06
C TYR A 231 24.06 16.70 12.77
N PRO A 232 24.72 17.65 13.45
CA PRO A 232 25.97 17.37 14.13
C PRO A 232 25.77 16.40 15.30
N TRP A 233 26.79 15.59 15.57
CA TRP A 233 26.83 14.80 16.80
C TRP A 233 26.83 15.71 18.02
N VAL A 234 26.07 15.31 19.04
CA VAL A 234 26.10 15.94 20.36
C VAL A 234 26.23 14.91 21.49
N PRO A 235 26.94 15.25 22.59
CA PRO A 235 27.10 14.35 23.71
C PRO A 235 25.77 14.05 24.40
N THR A 236 25.68 12.87 25.03
CA THR A 236 24.48 12.42 25.73
C THR A 236 24.02 13.42 26.79
N ALA A 237 24.95 13.88 27.63
CA ALA A 237 24.71 14.95 28.59
C ALA A 237 24.80 16.29 27.87
N ARG A 238 23.70 17.06 27.89
CA ARG A 238 23.66 18.41 27.29
C ARG A 238 24.63 19.34 28.04
N PRO A 239 25.58 20.00 27.35
CA PRO A 239 26.44 21.00 27.98
C PRO A 239 25.61 22.15 28.56
N ALA A 240 26.04 22.71 29.69
CA ALA A 240 25.38 23.87 30.31
C ALA A 240 25.38 25.12 29.41
N THR A 241 26.28 25.19 28.42
CA THR A 241 26.35 26.26 27.42
C THR A 241 25.35 26.10 26.28
N CYS A 242 24.76 24.92 26.08
CA CYS A 242 23.78 24.68 25.03
C CYS A 242 22.37 24.95 25.56
N VAL A 243 21.97 26.22 25.53
CA VAL A 243 20.70 26.73 26.03
C VAL A 243 19.95 27.49 24.95
N ASP A 244 18.64 27.73 25.16
CA ASP A 244 17.84 28.58 24.29
C ASP A 244 17.82 30.01 24.84
N ASP A 245 18.36 30.97 24.07
CA ASP A 245 18.22 32.41 24.28
C ASP A 245 17.19 32.99 23.30
N ARG A 246 16.08 33.49 23.84
CA ARG A 246 14.99 34.10 23.06
C ARG A 246 15.12 35.62 22.91
N SER A 247 16.24 36.20 23.35
CA SER A 247 16.52 37.63 23.17
C SER A 247 16.68 37.98 21.68
N ARG A 248 16.39 39.25 21.33
CA ARG A 248 16.55 39.75 19.96
C ARG A 248 17.83 40.59 19.86
N PRO A 249 18.56 40.53 18.72
CA PRO A 249 18.27 39.72 17.53
C PRO A 249 18.59 38.23 17.75
N VAL A 250 17.82 37.36 17.09
CA VAL A 250 18.08 35.91 17.09
C VAL A 250 19.41 35.64 16.39
N ARG A 251 20.26 34.82 17.00
CA ARG A 251 21.56 34.38 16.49
C ARG A 251 21.50 32.88 16.14
N PRO A 252 22.42 32.35 15.33
CA PRO A 252 22.44 30.93 15.00
C PRO A 252 22.52 29.99 16.23
N ASP A 253 23.10 30.46 17.34
CA ASP A 253 23.23 29.72 18.60
C ASP A 253 22.10 29.99 19.62
N SER A 254 21.16 30.90 19.32
CA SER A 254 20.02 31.25 20.19
C SER A 254 19.12 30.08 20.55
N HIS A 255 19.18 28.96 19.84
CA HIS A 255 18.29 27.82 20.06
C HIS A 255 19.05 26.49 20.13
N CYS A 256 20.25 26.50 20.73
CA CYS A 256 21.10 25.31 20.78
C CYS A 256 20.38 24.08 21.37
N ALA A 257 19.65 24.25 22.47
CA ALA A 257 18.98 23.13 23.14
C ALA A 257 17.86 22.56 22.27
N ARG A 258 17.01 23.43 21.71
CA ARG A 258 15.98 23.02 20.75
C ARG A 258 16.58 22.31 19.53
N ASP A 259 17.59 22.91 18.91
CA ASP A 259 18.10 22.49 17.60
C ASP A 259 19.03 21.27 17.64
N ASN A 260 19.47 20.82 18.81
CA ASN A 260 20.36 19.65 18.93
C ASN A 260 19.83 18.55 19.88
N TYR A 261 18.98 18.91 20.84
CA TYR A 261 18.49 17.99 21.87
C TYR A 261 16.97 17.77 21.79
N THR A 262 16.32 18.22 20.71
CA THR A 262 14.93 17.92 20.41
C THR A 262 14.77 17.49 18.95
N LEU A 263 13.62 16.89 18.63
CA LEU A 263 13.28 16.52 17.25
C LEU A 263 12.77 17.69 16.42
N PHE A 264 12.67 18.90 16.98
CA PHE A 264 12.09 20.06 16.31
C PHE A 264 12.62 20.30 14.88
N PRO A 265 13.93 20.36 14.61
CA PRO A 265 14.40 20.61 13.25
C PRO A 265 14.05 19.46 12.29
N LEU A 266 14.12 18.21 12.75
CA LEU A 266 13.76 17.05 11.93
C LEU A 266 12.25 17.01 11.64
N GLN A 267 11.40 17.37 12.61
CA GLN A 267 9.95 17.48 12.42
C GLN A 267 9.60 18.59 11.43
N LEU A 268 10.26 19.75 11.54
CA LEU A 268 10.10 20.85 10.59
C LEU A 268 10.49 20.42 9.17
N GLU A 269 11.57 19.65 9.04
CA GLU A 269 12.01 19.11 7.77
C GLU A 269 11.05 18.07 7.20
N PHE A 270 10.51 17.17 8.04
CA PHE A 270 9.45 16.24 7.64
C PHE A 270 8.27 16.97 7.01
N PHE A 271 7.74 18.02 7.67
CA PHE A 271 6.62 18.78 7.12
C PHE A 271 6.96 19.53 5.83
N ARG A 272 8.17 20.11 5.74
CA ARG A 272 8.64 20.74 4.50
C ARG A 272 8.71 19.73 3.35
N ASN A 273 9.24 18.55 3.61
CA ASN A 273 9.37 17.50 2.61
C ASN A 273 7.99 16.97 2.18
N ALA A 274 7.12 16.66 3.15
CA ALA A 274 5.77 16.19 2.90
C ALA A 274 4.95 17.17 2.04
N LEU A 275 5.12 18.49 2.24
CA LEU A 275 4.35 19.51 1.54
C LEU A 275 4.94 19.94 0.18
N ALA A 276 6.26 19.81 -0.02
CA ALA A 276 6.94 20.48 -1.14
C ALA A 276 7.76 19.56 -2.05
N GLN A 277 8.10 18.35 -1.61
CA GLN A 277 8.98 17.46 -2.39
C GLN A 277 8.17 16.55 -3.31
N PRO A 278 8.67 16.24 -4.52
CA PRO A 278 7.90 15.52 -5.52
C PRO A 278 7.83 14.00 -5.30
N ASP A 279 8.70 13.42 -4.46
CA ASP A 279 8.78 11.98 -4.15
C ASP A 279 7.73 11.52 -3.12
N GLN A 280 6.49 11.93 -3.34
CA GLN A 280 5.37 11.80 -2.40
C GLN A 280 5.06 10.34 -2.03
N LEU A 281 5.03 9.42 -3.00
CA LEU A 281 4.77 8.00 -2.72
C LEU A 281 5.86 7.42 -1.81
N ARG A 282 7.12 7.77 -2.07
CA ARG A 282 8.26 7.29 -1.28
C ARG A 282 8.17 7.82 0.15
N ALA A 283 7.86 9.10 0.32
CA ALA A 283 7.66 9.70 1.62
C ALA A 283 6.48 9.08 2.38
N ARG A 284 5.38 8.74 1.68
CA ARG A 284 4.20 8.09 2.26
C ARG A 284 4.49 6.66 2.71
N VAL A 285 5.19 5.88 1.90
CA VAL A 285 5.62 4.52 2.27
C VAL A 285 6.64 4.55 3.40
N ALA A 286 7.61 5.46 3.37
CA ALA A 286 8.57 5.63 4.46
C ALA A 286 7.88 5.98 5.78
N PHE A 287 6.85 6.84 5.73
CA PHE A 287 6.03 7.16 6.90
C PHE A 287 5.30 5.92 7.42
N ALA A 288 4.66 5.13 6.55
CA ALA A 288 4.01 3.88 6.96
C ALA A 288 4.99 2.89 7.61
N LEU A 289 6.18 2.68 7.01
CA LEU A 289 7.22 1.80 7.57
C LEU A 289 7.69 2.28 8.95
N SER A 290 7.78 3.59 9.17
CA SER A 290 8.14 4.16 10.47
C SER A 290 7.12 3.86 11.58
N GLN A 291 5.86 3.54 11.22
CA GLN A 291 4.80 3.14 12.16
C GLN A 291 4.82 1.64 12.46
N VAL A 292 5.52 0.85 11.63
CA VAL A 292 5.77 -0.58 11.89
C VAL A 292 7.03 -0.73 12.71
N PHE A 293 8.15 -0.18 12.23
CA PHE A 293 9.46 -0.23 12.89
C PHE A 293 9.63 0.97 13.83
N VAL A 294 8.81 1.06 14.88
CA VAL A 294 8.76 2.22 15.78
C VAL A 294 10.01 2.32 16.66
N THR A 295 10.45 3.57 16.88
CA THR A 295 11.36 3.95 17.98
C THR A 295 10.79 5.17 18.71
N SER A 296 11.30 5.48 19.90
CA SER A 296 10.76 6.55 20.74
C SER A 296 11.56 7.86 20.67
N GLY A 297 10.89 8.90 20.18
CA GLY A 297 11.39 10.29 20.25
C GLY A 297 11.32 10.91 21.66
N VAL A 298 10.61 10.27 22.59
CA VAL A 298 10.54 10.66 24.01
C VAL A 298 11.79 10.17 24.75
N ASP A 299 12.21 8.93 24.46
CA ASP A 299 13.40 8.33 25.10
C ASP A 299 14.70 8.87 24.50
N ASN A 300 14.71 9.12 23.18
CA ASN A 300 15.83 9.78 22.51
C ASN A 300 15.36 10.87 21.55
N SER A 301 15.37 12.10 22.06
CA SER A 301 14.94 13.30 21.33
C SER A 301 16.04 13.93 20.48
N ARG A 302 17.21 13.31 20.31
CA ARG A 302 18.32 13.89 19.54
C ARG A 302 18.03 13.78 18.03
N ASN A 303 17.92 14.91 17.36
CA ASN A 303 17.66 14.98 15.92
C ASN A 303 18.64 14.17 15.08
N TYR A 304 19.95 14.23 15.36
CA TYR A 304 20.94 13.48 14.57
C TYR A 304 20.73 11.96 14.66
N ALA A 305 20.25 11.46 15.81
CA ALA A 305 19.96 10.04 15.99
C ALA A 305 18.73 9.60 15.19
N MET A 306 17.61 10.31 15.39
CA MET A 306 16.36 9.99 14.71
C MET A 306 16.44 10.22 13.20
N ARG A 307 17.22 11.20 12.75
CA ARG A 307 17.39 11.49 11.32
C ARG A 307 17.93 10.29 10.55
N HIS A 308 18.98 9.63 11.04
CA HIS A 308 19.52 8.44 10.36
C HIS A 308 18.50 7.31 10.31
N TYR A 309 17.72 7.16 11.37
CA TYR A 309 16.68 6.15 11.43
C TYR A 309 15.55 6.42 10.41
N GLN A 310 15.05 7.65 10.34
CA GLN A 310 14.02 8.04 9.37
C GLN A 310 14.52 7.97 7.92
N GLN A 311 15.83 8.19 7.70
CA GLN A 311 16.43 8.10 6.37
C GLN A 311 16.44 6.66 5.83
N ILE A 312 16.58 5.63 6.68
CA ILE A 312 16.50 4.20 6.28
C ILE A 312 15.19 3.93 5.51
N PHE A 313 14.06 4.39 6.05
CA PHE A 313 12.75 4.13 5.45
C PHE A 313 12.57 4.83 4.10
N ARG A 314 13.20 6.00 3.90
CA ARG A 314 13.14 6.69 2.61
C ARG A 314 13.98 5.98 1.55
N GLU A 315 15.19 5.57 1.91
CA GLU A 315 16.11 4.87 1.00
C GLU A 315 15.59 3.49 0.61
N ARG A 316 14.90 2.82 1.52
CA ARG A 316 14.44 1.43 1.35
C ARG A 316 12.92 1.29 1.13
N ALA A 317 12.20 2.39 0.93
CA ALA A 317 10.75 2.40 0.79
C ALA A 317 10.21 1.39 -0.25
N PHE A 318 10.93 1.24 -1.37
CA PHE A 318 10.55 0.33 -2.47
C PHE A 318 11.54 -0.83 -2.61
N GLY A 319 12.35 -1.08 -1.58
CA GLY A 319 13.42 -2.06 -1.60
C GLY A 319 12.99 -3.44 -1.09
N ASN A 320 13.99 -4.30 -0.91
CA ASN A 320 13.78 -5.63 -0.36
C ASN A 320 13.56 -5.58 1.17
N PHE A 321 12.57 -6.34 1.65
CA PHE A 321 12.19 -6.37 3.07
C PHE A 321 13.30 -6.88 4.00
N HIS A 322 14.06 -7.90 3.59
CA HIS A 322 15.20 -8.40 4.36
C HIS A 322 16.28 -7.33 4.52
N GLU A 323 16.60 -6.59 3.46
CA GLU A 323 17.57 -5.49 3.57
C GLU A 323 17.09 -4.33 4.45
N LEU A 324 15.78 -4.04 4.44
CA LEU A 324 15.17 -3.08 5.35
C LEU A 324 15.31 -3.56 6.80
N MET A 325 14.97 -4.82 7.10
CA MET A 325 15.11 -5.38 8.43
C MET A 325 16.56 -5.32 8.90
N VAL A 326 17.54 -5.72 8.07
CA VAL A 326 18.97 -5.63 8.43
C VAL A 326 19.37 -4.19 8.76
N ALA A 327 18.93 -3.21 7.96
CA ALA A 327 19.23 -1.81 8.24
C ALA A 327 18.59 -1.30 9.55
N VAL A 328 17.36 -1.73 9.85
CA VAL A 328 16.69 -1.44 11.12
C VAL A 328 17.41 -2.12 12.29
N THR A 329 17.77 -3.40 12.17
CA THR A 329 18.52 -4.15 13.18
C THR A 329 19.83 -3.44 13.53
N LEU A 330 20.59 -3.05 12.50
CA LEU A 330 21.91 -2.43 12.70
C LEU A 330 21.84 -0.94 13.01
N SER A 331 20.65 -0.33 13.10
CA SER A 331 20.49 1.06 13.51
C SER A 331 20.80 1.22 14.99
N PRO A 332 21.69 2.15 15.39
CA PRO A 332 21.91 2.42 16.81
C PRO A 332 20.68 3.00 17.52
N MET A 333 19.74 3.63 16.79
CA MET A 333 18.49 4.12 17.37
C MET A 333 17.59 2.95 17.78
N MET A 334 17.47 1.92 16.94
CA MET A 334 16.72 0.71 17.24
C MET A 334 17.41 -0.10 18.34
N GLY A 335 18.74 -0.25 18.25
CA GLY A 335 19.51 -0.98 19.25
C GLY A 335 19.46 -0.34 20.64
N ASP A 336 19.36 0.98 20.75
CA ASP A 336 19.12 1.67 22.03
C ASP A 336 17.68 1.50 22.52
N TYR A 337 16.71 1.45 21.61
CA TYR A 337 15.28 1.36 21.94
C TYR A 337 14.87 -0.02 22.46
N LEU A 338 15.46 -1.09 21.89
CA LEU A 338 15.14 -2.47 22.23
C LEU A 338 16.32 -3.23 22.87
N ASP A 339 17.24 -2.49 23.49
CA ASP A 339 18.37 -3.02 24.27
C ASP A 339 19.29 -4.02 23.51
N MET A 340 19.34 -3.94 22.18
CA MET A 340 20.26 -4.75 21.38
C MET A 340 21.68 -4.18 21.41
N ALA A 341 21.80 -2.85 21.46
CA ALA A 341 23.11 -2.21 21.59
C ALA A 341 23.71 -2.49 22.97
N ASN A 342 24.94 -2.99 22.98
CA ASN A 342 25.65 -3.50 24.16
C ASN A 342 25.00 -4.74 24.81
N ASN A 343 24.15 -5.48 24.07
CA ASN A 343 23.67 -6.79 24.48
C ASN A 343 24.83 -7.79 24.52
N ASN A 344 25.22 -8.24 25.71
CA ASN A 344 26.38 -9.10 25.89
C ASN A 344 25.95 -10.55 26.06
N LYS A 345 26.80 -11.46 25.63
CA LYS A 345 26.68 -12.90 25.90
C LYS A 345 26.50 -13.21 27.38
N ALA A 346 25.98 -14.41 27.64
CA ALA A 346 25.80 -14.89 29.00
C ALA A 346 27.13 -14.92 29.76
N SER A 347 27.08 -14.55 31.04
CA SER A 347 28.25 -14.58 31.93
C SER A 347 27.80 -14.80 33.36
N GLU A 348 28.06 -16.00 33.89
CA GLU A 348 27.77 -16.35 35.29
C GLU A 348 28.50 -15.43 36.28
N ARG A 349 29.74 -15.04 35.96
CA ARG A 349 30.56 -14.15 36.80
C ARG A 349 29.91 -12.79 37.04
N THR A 350 29.16 -12.29 36.06
CA THR A 350 28.50 -10.98 36.12
C THR A 350 26.98 -11.09 36.23
N GLY A 351 26.43 -12.31 36.26
CA GLY A 351 24.99 -12.55 36.22
C GLY A 351 24.30 -12.02 34.96
N THR A 352 25.04 -11.86 33.86
CA THR A 352 24.51 -11.29 32.62
C THR A 352 23.84 -12.39 31.79
N THR A 353 22.64 -12.12 31.29
CA THR A 353 21.94 -12.94 30.28
C THR A 353 21.72 -12.10 29.02
N PRO A 354 21.70 -12.73 27.83
CA PRO A 354 21.32 -12.05 26.59
C PRO A 354 19.94 -11.40 26.72
N ASN A 355 19.81 -10.16 26.29
CA ASN A 355 18.54 -9.44 26.29
C ASN A 355 17.65 -9.94 25.13
N GLU A 356 16.40 -10.27 25.44
CA GLU A 356 15.43 -10.84 24.51
C GLU A 356 14.55 -9.80 23.81
N ASN A 357 14.56 -8.53 24.22
CA ASN A 357 13.61 -7.52 23.73
C ASN A 357 13.63 -7.44 22.20
N TYR A 358 14.79 -7.21 21.60
CA TYR A 358 14.88 -7.17 20.13
C TYR A 358 14.48 -8.49 19.45
N ALA A 359 14.84 -9.64 20.05
CA ALA A 359 14.46 -10.96 19.53
C ALA A 359 12.95 -11.16 19.53
N ARG A 360 12.26 -10.72 20.58
CA ARG A 360 10.80 -10.74 20.66
C ARG A 360 10.18 -9.82 19.63
N GLU A 361 10.63 -8.57 19.52
CA GLU A 361 10.01 -7.60 18.61
C GLU A 361 10.23 -7.96 17.13
N ILE A 362 11.42 -8.43 16.75
CA ILE A 362 11.67 -8.80 15.36
C ILE A 362 10.78 -9.95 14.91
N LEU A 363 10.54 -10.94 15.79
CA LEU A 363 9.63 -12.05 15.50
C LEU A 363 8.16 -11.62 15.60
N GLN A 364 7.78 -11.00 16.71
CA GLN A 364 6.39 -10.74 17.05
C GLN A 364 5.77 -9.57 16.28
N LEU A 365 6.41 -8.41 16.27
CA LEU A 365 5.82 -7.17 15.78
C LEU A 365 6.29 -6.80 14.38
N PHE A 366 7.51 -7.18 14.02
CA PHE A 366 8.11 -6.73 12.76
C PHE A 366 8.05 -7.76 11.62
N SER A 367 7.80 -9.04 11.90
CA SER A 367 7.81 -10.07 10.84
C SER A 367 6.68 -11.10 10.96
N ILE A 368 6.85 -12.15 11.75
CA ILE A 368 6.08 -13.39 11.64
C ILE A 368 4.77 -13.38 12.45
N GLY A 369 4.71 -12.62 13.56
CA GLY A 369 3.54 -12.63 14.45
C GLY A 369 3.55 -13.77 15.47
N LEU A 370 2.49 -13.84 16.29
CA LEU A 370 2.37 -14.79 17.40
C LEU A 370 1.82 -16.17 16.99
N PRO A 371 0.67 -16.27 16.30
CA PRO A 371 0.19 -17.53 15.78
C PRO A 371 0.49 -17.69 14.29
N TRP A 372 0.57 -18.95 13.85
CA TRP A 372 0.54 -19.27 12.43
C TRP A 372 -0.79 -18.85 11.82
N LEU A 373 -0.71 -18.31 10.61
CA LEU A 373 -1.85 -17.92 9.80
C LEU A 373 -1.92 -18.80 8.55
N ASN A 374 -3.14 -19.16 8.15
CA ASN A 374 -3.42 -19.69 6.83
C ASN A 374 -3.20 -18.59 5.77
N PRO A 375 -3.06 -18.95 4.48
CA PRO A 375 -2.89 -17.95 3.41
C PRO A 375 -4.02 -16.91 3.31
N ASP A 376 -5.21 -17.20 3.83
CA ASP A 376 -6.35 -16.27 3.91
C ASP A 376 -6.33 -15.36 5.17
N GLY A 377 -5.31 -15.46 6.01
CA GLY A 377 -5.14 -14.69 7.23
C GLY A 377 -5.89 -15.25 8.45
N THR A 378 -6.61 -16.36 8.32
CA THR A 378 -7.25 -17.03 9.47
C THR A 378 -6.22 -17.78 10.33
N LEU A 379 -6.52 -17.93 11.62
CA LEU A 379 -5.62 -18.63 12.54
C LEU A 379 -5.51 -20.11 12.17
N THR A 380 -4.28 -20.64 12.17
CA THR A 380 -4.07 -22.10 12.18
C THR A 380 -4.31 -22.61 13.60
N LEU A 381 -5.18 -23.62 13.74
CA LEU A 381 -5.62 -24.15 15.03
C LEU A 381 -5.15 -25.60 15.23
N ASP A 382 -4.86 -25.97 16.48
CA ASP A 382 -4.61 -27.37 16.88
C ASP A 382 -5.90 -28.19 16.95
N ASP A 383 -5.79 -29.50 17.24
CA ASP A 383 -6.93 -30.42 17.40
C ASP A 383 -7.93 -30.03 18.50
N ARG A 384 -7.57 -29.04 19.33
CA ARG A 384 -8.41 -28.50 20.42
C ARG A 384 -8.96 -27.11 20.09
N GLY A 385 -8.78 -26.64 18.86
CA GLY A 385 -9.24 -25.33 18.39
C GLY A 385 -8.44 -24.14 18.93
N ARG A 386 -7.19 -24.36 19.39
CA ARG A 386 -6.33 -23.29 19.91
C ARG A 386 -5.32 -22.83 18.85
N PRO A 387 -5.00 -21.53 18.75
CA PRO A 387 -4.00 -21.04 17.80
C PRO A 387 -2.63 -21.68 18.02
N ILE A 388 -1.98 -22.12 16.95
CA ILE A 388 -0.64 -22.70 16.99
C ILE A 388 0.39 -21.55 17.04
N PRO A 389 1.28 -21.49 18.05
CA PRO A 389 2.30 -20.45 18.13
C PRO A 389 3.37 -20.62 17.05
N THR A 390 3.96 -19.51 16.60
CA THR A 390 5.05 -19.48 15.62
C THR A 390 6.41 -19.84 16.22
N TYR A 391 6.58 -19.65 17.53
CA TYR A 391 7.79 -19.94 18.31
C TYR A 391 7.45 -20.06 19.80
N ASP A 392 8.38 -20.63 20.55
CA ASP A 392 8.38 -20.72 22.01
C ASP A 392 9.56 -19.93 22.63
N LEU A 393 9.80 -20.16 23.92
CA LEU A 393 10.84 -19.45 24.66
C LEU A 393 12.26 -19.86 24.22
N ASP A 394 12.49 -21.12 23.85
CA ASP A 394 13.81 -21.62 23.48
C ASP A 394 14.28 -20.96 22.17
N GLU A 395 13.37 -20.75 21.22
CA GLU A 395 13.65 -19.96 20.02
C GLU A 395 13.92 -18.49 20.36
N ILE A 396 13.12 -17.85 21.23
CA ILE A 396 13.35 -16.45 21.64
C ILE A 396 14.74 -16.28 22.25
N GLU A 397 15.14 -17.16 23.17
CA GLU A 397 16.47 -17.13 23.77
C GLU A 397 17.56 -17.41 22.73
N GLY A 398 17.30 -18.29 21.77
CA GLY A 398 18.21 -18.54 20.64
C GLY A 398 18.45 -17.31 19.79
N PHE A 399 17.38 -16.58 19.42
CA PHE A 399 17.50 -15.30 18.73
C PHE A 399 18.14 -14.22 19.60
N ALA A 400 17.86 -14.18 20.90
CA ALA A 400 18.53 -13.26 21.83
C ALA A 400 20.05 -13.46 21.81
N ARG A 401 20.52 -14.72 21.73
CA ARG A 401 21.93 -15.06 21.55
C ARG A 401 22.48 -14.61 20.18
N VAL A 402 21.70 -14.72 19.09
CA VAL A 402 22.08 -14.19 17.76
C VAL A 402 22.39 -12.69 17.83
N PHE A 403 21.59 -11.93 18.57
CA PHE A 403 21.73 -10.47 18.64
C PHE A 403 22.68 -9.96 19.73
N THR A 404 23.49 -10.83 20.33
CA THR A 404 24.57 -10.39 21.24
C THR A 404 25.77 -9.85 20.48
N GLY A 405 26.62 -9.08 21.14
CA GLY A 405 27.93 -8.67 20.60
C GLY A 405 27.89 -7.45 19.69
N TRP A 406 26.87 -6.60 19.77
CA TRP A 406 26.79 -5.36 19.01
C TRP A 406 26.98 -4.15 19.93
N THR A 407 27.67 -3.11 19.45
CA THR A 407 27.87 -1.87 20.20
C THR A 407 27.70 -0.63 19.33
N TYR A 408 27.49 0.55 19.92
CA TYR A 408 27.40 1.81 19.19
C TYR A 408 28.64 2.08 18.33
N PRO A 409 28.53 2.78 17.19
CA PRO A 409 29.69 3.28 16.46
C PRO A 409 30.62 4.11 17.35
N THR A 410 31.94 4.00 17.17
CA THR A 410 32.89 4.80 17.96
C THR A 410 32.80 6.26 17.57
N VAL A 411 32.67 7.15 18.55
CA VAL A 411 32.72 8.60 18.35
C VAL A 411 34.05 8.97 17.68
N ALA A 412 34.02 9.86 16.69
CA ALA A 412 35.23 10.30 15.99
C ALA A 412 36.31 10.78 16.99
N GLY A 413 37.52 10.23 16.87
CA GLY A 413 38.65 10.53 17.76
C GLY A 413 38.66 9.76 19.10
N ALA A 414 37.63 8.97 19.41
CA ALA A 414 37.61 8.12 20.61
C ALA A 414 38.25 6.73 20.35
N ILE A 415 38.68 6.08 21.43
CA ILE A 415 39.18 4.70 21.38
C ILE A 415 37.99 3.72 21.45
N PRO A 416 37.91 2.75 20.52
CA PRO A 416 36.93 1.66 20.59
C PRO A 416 36.91 0.92 21.93
N ARG A 417 35.72 0.64 22.44
CA ARG A 417 35.47 -0.21 23.61
C ARG A 417 34.60 -1.40 23.22
N ASN A 418 34.58 -2.42 24.07
CA ASN A 418 33.64 -3.53 23.93
C ASN A 418 32.20 -3.03 24.04
N ASN A 419 31.93 -2.09 24.96
CA ASN A 419 30.68 -1.35 25.08
C ASN A 419 30.97 0.13 24.90
N ASN A 420 30.79 0.65 23.68
CA ASN A 420 30.92 2.07 23.38
C ASN A 420 29.80 2.88 24.04
N PRO A 421 30.06 4.16 24.37
CA PRO A 421 29.00 5.10 24.70
C PRO A 421 28.08 5.34 23.49
N ARG A 422 26.85 5.77 23.77
CA ARG A 422 25.84 6.09 22.75
C ARG A 422 26.38 7.04 21.68
N ASN A 423 26.28 6.59 20.43
CA ASN A 423 26.54 7.36 19.23
C ASN A 423 25.69 6.76 18.12
N TYR A 424 24.96 7.62 17.41
CA TYR A 424 23.96 7.20 16.42
C TYR A 424 24.38 7.53 14.98
N LEU A 425 25.63 7.98 14.79
CA LEU A 425 26.19 8.21 13.46
C LEU A 425 26.80 6.92 12.92
N GLY A 426 26.09 6.28 11.98
CA GLY A 426 26.46 5.01 11.35
C GLY A 426 25.74 3.80 11.95
N ASN A 427 26.20 2.61 11.58
CA ASN A 427 25.61 1.34 12.06
C ASN A 427 26.26 0.89 13.38
N LEU A 428 25.52 0.06 14.12
CA LEU A 428 26.10 -0.74 15.20
C LEU A 428 27.31 -1.54 14.69
N ARG A 429 28.30 -1.69 15.56
CA ARG A 429 29.55 -2.38 15.26
C ARG A 429 29.59 -3.73 15.97
N PRO A 430 30.05 -4.79 15.29
CA PRO A 430 30.28 -6.08 15.92
C PRO A 430 31.44 -6.04 16.93
N VAL A 431 31.31 -6.81 18.01
CA VAL A 431 32.28 -7.01 19.08
C VAL A 431 32.30 -8.51 19.42
N PRO A 432 33.15 -9.31 18.74
CA PRO A 432 33.18 -10.76 18.93
C PRO A 432 33.38 -11.19 20.39
N ALA A 433 34.15 -10.43 21.17
CA ALA A 433 34.37 -10.73 22.59
C ALA A 433 33.07 -10.80 23.41
N ASN A 434 32.04 -10.07 22.99
CA ASN A 434 30.74 -9.99 23.64
C ASN A 434 29.67 -10.88 22.99
N HIS A 435 29.96 -11.58 21.90
CA HIS A 435 28.99 -12.43 21.19
C HIS A 435 28.95 -13.86 21.71
N GLU A 436 27.75 -14.44 21.72
CA GLU A 436 27.51 -15.84 22.09
C GLU A 436 27.70 -16.75 20.87
N PHE A 437 28.83 -17.48 20.82
CA PHE A 437 29.14 -18.38 19.70
C PHE A 437 28.60 -19.80 19.89
N GLY A 438 27.94 -20.13 21.01
CA GLY A 438 27.26 -21.41 21.20
C GLY A 438 26.16 -21.68 20.16
N PRO A 439 25.68 -22.94 20.08
CA PRO A 439 24.55 -23.30 19.23
C PRO A 439 23.28 -22.55 19.64
N LYS A 440 22.36 -22.35 18.70
CA LYS A 440 21.15 -21.53 18.90
C LYS A 440 19.95 -22.25 18.28
N VAL A 441 18.89 -22.46 19.05
CA VAL A 441 17.60 -22.92 18.53
C VAL A 441 16.91 -21.73 17.88
N LEU A 442 16.51 -21.88 16.62
CA LEU A 442 15.83 -20.88 15.80
C LEU A 442 14.49 -21.46 15.35
N LEU A 443 13.76 -20.70 14.52
CA LEU A 443 12.43 -21.08 14.01
C LEU A 443 12.41 -22.50 13.43
N ASP A 444 11.25 -23.15 13.57
CA ASP A 444 10.99 -24.52 13.09
C ASP A 444 11.96 -25.57 13.63
N GLY A 445 12.46 -25.38 14.87
CA GLY A 445 13.41 -26.28 15.51
C GLY A 445 14.80 -26.31 14.86
N VAL A 446 15.12 -25.34 13.99
CA VAL A 446 16.43 -25.26 13.34
C VAL A 446 17.49 -24.92 14.38
N VAL A 447 18.51 -25.78 14.52
CA VAL A 447 19.64 -25.50 15.42
C VAL A 447 20.81 -24.93 14.60
N ALA A 448 21.05 -23.62 14.73
CA ALA A 448 22.23 -22.99 14.16
C ALA A 448 23.50 -23.52 14.86
N PRO A 449 24.54 -23.86 14.09
CA PRO A 449 25.77 -24.41 14.65
C PRO A 449 26.52 -23.38 15.49
N ALA A 450 27.40 -23.89 16.36
CA ALA A 450 28.37 -23.03 17.03
C ALA A 450 29.26 -22.32 16.01
N ASN A 451 29.72 -21.12 16.38
CA ASN A 451 30.54 -20.23 15.53
C ASN A 451 29.84 -19.73 14.26
N LEU A 452 28.50 -19.62 14.25
CA LEU A 452 27.80 -18.84 13.26
C LEU A 452 28.39 -17.40 13.23
N PRO A 453 28.74 -16.85 12.06
CA PRO A 453 29.19 -15.47 11.95
C PRO A 453 28.13 -14.49 12.46
N MET A 454 28.59 -13.39 13.05
CA MET A 454 27.72 -12.26 13.44
C MET A 454 27.17 -11.53 12.24
#